data_AF-A0A3M2SQH7-F1
#
_entry.id   AF-A0A3M2SQH7-F1
#
_cell.length_a   1.000
_cell.length_b   1.000
_cell.length_c   1.000
_cell.angle_alpha   90.00
_cell.angle_beta   90.00
_cell.angle_gamma   90.00
#
_symmetry.space_group_name_H-M   'P 1'
#
loop_
_entity.id
_entity.type
_entity.pdbx_description
1 polymer ?
#
loop_
_entity_poly.entity_id
_entity_poly.type
_entity_poly.pdbx_seq_one_letter_code
_entity_poly.pdbx_strand_id
1 'polypeptide(L)'
;MLYIPRDSWYDFLDHLERDYDSEEGGRPLCNDIKNLAVPAFTAYYSIQKLTWVMGWAKNLRAIYVVWDDLPRDPYTLPDDVAGIDVHPRVEIVSSPCPGETVRMKHVDTDTEEEFVEEGELEEWTDEMDSLWGITEVDEDMFDDEGCVSVKMPRINVRVSEVPRKPW
;
A
#
# COMPACT_ATOMS: atom_id res chain seq x y z
N MET A 1 6.50 -9.55 -0.59
CA MET A 1 5.82 -8.26 -0.41
C MET A 1 5.19 -7.93 -1.75
N LEU A 2 3.91 -7.56 -1.74
CA LEU A 2 3.19 -7.14 -2.94
C LEU A 2 3.24 -5.62 -2.99
N TYR A 3 3.91 -5.05 -3.99
CA TYR A 3 3.94 -3.60 -4.19
C TYR A 3 2.83 -3.21 -5.17
N ILE A 4 1.99 -2.28 -4.76
CA ILE A 4 0.93 -1.72 -5.58
C ILE A 4 1.30 -0.27 -5.90
N PRO A 5 1.64 0.04 -7.17
CA PRO A 5 1.83 1.40 -7.63
C PRO A 5 0.59 2.25 -7.39
N ARG A 6 0.77 3.57 -7.33
CA ARG A 6 -0.34 4.51 -7.15
C ARG A 6 -1.41 4.34 -8.25
N ASP A 7 -0.97 4.12 -9.48
CA ASP A 7 -1.82 4.09 -10.66
C ASP A 7 -2.73 2.85 -10.66
N SER A 8 -2.22 1.71 -10.17
CA SER A 8 -2.99 0.47 -10.02
C SER A 8 -3.77 0.40 -8.71
N TRP A 9 -3.72 1.43 -7.85
CA TRP A 9 -4.29 1.36 -6.49
C TRP A 9 -5.80 1.12 -6.49
N TYR A 10 -6.53 1.80 -7.38
CA TYR A 10 -7.98 1.68 -7.45
C TYR A 10 -8.41 0.36 -8.08
N ASP A 11 -7.76 -0.06 -9.16
CA ASP A 11 -8.01 -1.37 -9.77
C ASP A 11 -7.73 -2.51 -8.77
N PHE A 12 -6.67 -2.37 -7.96
CA PHE A 12 -6.36 -3.31 -6.88
C PHE A 12 -7.48 -3.36 -5.83
N LEU A 13 -8.02 -2.22 -5.41
CA LEU A 13 -9.13 -2.16 -4.44
C LEU A 13 -10.38 -2.82 -5.00
N ASP A 14 -10.77 -2.48 -6.23
CA ASP A 14 -11.97 -3.04 -6.88
C ASP A 14 -11.84 -4.57 -7.04
N HIS A 15 -10.64 -5.05 -7.38
CA HIS A 15 -10.39 -6.49 -7.48
C HIS A 15 -10.47 -7.17 -6.10
N LEU A 16 -9.91 -6.55 -5.07
CA LEU A 16 -9.90 -7.09 -3.71
C LEU A 16 -11.31 -7.13 -3.10
N GLU A 17 -12.13 -6.11 -3.33
CA GLU A 17 -13.53 -6.05 -2.92
C GLU A 17 -14.35 -7.17 -3.59
N ARG A 18 -14.24 -7.30 -4.92
CA ARG A 18 -14.93 -8.35 -5.68
C ARG A 18 -14.53 -9.76 -5.25
N ASP A 19 -13.26 -9.94 -4.92
CA ASP A 19 -12.72 -11.22 -4.45
C ASP A 19 -13.19 -11.55 -3.03
N TYR A 20 -13.34 -10.54 -2.17
CA TYR A 20 -13.91 -10.68 -0.83
C TYR A 20 -15.40 -11.05 -0.85
N ASP A 21 -16.18 -10.42 -1.73
CA ASP A 21 -17.62 -10.67 -1.87
C ASP A 21 -17.95 -11.96 -2.65
N SER A 22 -16.95 -12.59 -3.26
CA SER A 22 -17.14 -13.79 -4.08
C SER A 22 -17.43 -15.02 -3.23
N GLU A 23 -18.58 -15.66 -3.46
CA GLU A 23 -18.90 -16.99 -2.94
C GLU A 23 -18.21 -18.12 -3.74
N GLU A 24 -17.48 -17.80 -4.82
CA GLU A 24 -16.85 -18.80 -5.67
C GLU A 24 -15.60 -19.38 -5.00
N GLY A 25 -15.54 -20.72 -4.89
CA GLY A 25 -14.48 -21.49 -4.22
C GLY A 25 -13.08 -21.46 -4.88
N GLY A 26 -12.73 -20.38 -5.56
CA GLY A 26 -11.36 -20.07 -5.95
C GLY A 26 -10.46 -19.82 -4.74
N ARG A 27 -9.15 -19.69 -4.96
CA ARG A 27 -8.25 -19.17 -3.90
C ARG A 27 -8.32 -17.65 -3.96
N PRO A 28 -8.98 -16.98 -3.00
CA PRO A 28 -9.15 -15.55 -3.10
C PRO A 28 -7.81 -14.86 -2.82
N LEU A 29 -7.46 -13.89 -3.65
CA LEU A 29 -6.30 -13.00 -3.52
C LEU A 29 -6.20 -12.43 -2.09
N CYS A 30 -7.34 -12.07 -1.48
CA CYS A 30 -7.39 -11.50 -0.14
C CYS A 30 -6.70 -12.38 0.91
N ASN A 31 -6.70 -13.70 0.73
CA ASN A 31 -6.05 -14.64 1.63
C ASN A 31 -4.54 -14.76 1.41
N ASP A 32 -4.01 -14.40 0.25
CA ASP A 32 -2.59 -14.55 -0.08
C ASP A 32 -1.76 -13.30 0.27
N ILE A 33 -2.40 -12.15 0.44
CA ILE A 33 -1.73 -10.89 0.79
C ILE A 33 -1.31 -10.91 2.26
N LYS A 34 0.01 -11.05 2.49
CA LYS A 34 0.61 -10.99 3.84
C LYS A 34 1.35 -9.70 4.14
N ASN A 35 1.93 -9.08 3.11
CA ASN A 35 2.74 -7.87 3.22
C ASN A 35 2.44 -7.01 2.00
N LEU A 36 1.77 -5.89 2.22
CA LEU A 36 1.40 -4.92 1.19
C LEU A 36 2.38 -3.75 1.23
N ALA A 37 2.88 -3.30 0.10
CA ALA A 37 3.68 -2.09 -0.02
C ALA A 37 2.96 -1.09 -0.93
N VAL A 38 2.88 0.16 -0.50
CA VAL A 38 2.25 1.24 -1.25
C VAL A 38 3.11 2.51 -1.17
N PRO A 39 3.09 3.40 -2.17
CA PRO A 39 3.72 4.71 -2.08
C PRO A 39 3.24 5.49 -0.85
N ALA A 40 4.11 6.31 -0.27
CA ALA A 40 3.79 7.19 0.86
C ALA A 40 2.56 8.07 0.58
N PHE A 41 2.46 8.60 -0.64
CA PHE A 41 1.28 9.35 -1.09
C PHE A 41 -0.01 8.53 -0.98
N THR A 42 0.03 7.27 -1.40
CA THR A 42 -1.13 6.37 -1.30
C THR A 42 -1.44 6.07 0.16
N ALA A 43 -0.42 5.80 0.97
CA ALA A 43 -0.57 5.54 2.39
C ALA A 43 -1.22 6.72 3.14
N TYR A 44 -0.81 7.95 2.81
CA TYR A 44 -1.31 9.17 3.43
C TYR A 44 -2.75 9.49 2.99
N TYR A 45 -3.02 9.52 1.69
CA TYR A 45 -4.32 9.97 1.16
C TYR A 45 -5.39 8.86 1.06
N SER A 46 -5.03 7.60 1.32
CA SER A 46 -5.96 6.46 1.25
C SER A 46 -6.09 5.69 2.57
N ILE A 47 -5.87 6.34 3.71
CA ILE A 47 -5.98 5.73 5.05
C ILE A 47 -7.31 4.98 5.23
N GLN A 48 -8.44 5.60 4.91
CA GLN A 48 -9.75 4.96 4.99
C GLN A 48 -9.90 3.75 4.07
N LYS A 49 -9.26 3.74 2.90
CA LYS A 49 -9.30 2.57 2.00
C LYS A 49 -8.38 1.47 2.49
N LEU A 50 -7.26 1.82 3.13
CA LEU A 50 -6.36 0.86 3.74
C LEU A 50 -7.02 0.12 4.91
N THR A 51 -7.93 0.75 5.66
CA THR A 51 -8.72 0.04 6.67
C THR A 51 -9.65 -1.00 6.04
N TRP A 52 -10.25 -0.72 4.88
CA TRP A 52 -11.02 -1.74 4.13
C TRP A 52 -10.15 -2.90 3.66
N VAL A 53 -8.95 -2.62 3.13
CA VAL A 53 -7.98 -3.66 2.75
C VAL A 53 -7.64 -4.56 3.92
N MET A 54 -7.51 -4.01 5.12
CA MET A 54 -7.26 -4.79 6.34
C MET A 54 -8.46 -5.67 6.73
N GLY A 55 -9.67 -5.19 6.46
CA GLY A 55 -10.90 -5.98 6.61
C GLY A 55 -10.99 -7.13 5.64
N TRP A 56 -10.66 -6.89 4.36
CA TRP A 56 -10.74 -7.88 3.31
C TRP A 56 -9.58 -8.89 3.36
N ALA A 57 -8.33 -8.42 3.54
CA ALA A 57 -7.13 -9.25 3.57
C ALA A 57 -6.76 -9.67 5.00
N LYS A 58 -7.51 -10.63 5.56
CA LYS A 58 -7.34 -11.09 6.96
C LYS A 58 -5.94 -11.65 7.30
N ASN A 59 -5.13 -12.03 6.30
CA ASN A 59 -3.77 -12.51 6.49
C ASN A 59 -2.69 -11.40 6.41
N LEU A 60 -3.09 -10.15 6.19
CA LEU A 60 -2.20 -9.00 6.13
C LEU A 60 -1.54 -8.79 7.50
N ARG A 61 -0.21 -8.67 7.49
CA ARG A 61 0.60 -8.53 8.71
C ARG A 61 1.27 -7.18 8.85
N ALA A 62 1.51 -6.50 7.74
CA ALA A 62 2.17 -5.22 7.71
C ALA A 62 1.89 -4.48 6.40
N ILE A 63 1.80 -3.16 6.51
CA ILE A 63 1.79 -2.21 5.41
C ILE A 63 3.18 -1.56 5.35
N TYR A 64 3.84 -1.66 4.20
CA TYR A 64 5.13 -1.04 3.94
C TYR A 64 4.90 0.28 3.21
N VAL A 65 5.28 1.38 3.83
CA VAL A 65 5.13 2.72 3.28
C VAL A 65 6.41 3.06 2.51
N VAL A 66 6.29 3.18 1.19
CA VAL A 66 7.41 3.38 0.29
C VAL A 66 7.67 4.86 0.06
N TRP A 67 8.84 5.32 0.48
CA TRP A 67 9.30 6.70 0.35
C TRP A 67 10.28 6.88 -0.81
N ASP A 68 10.45 8.13 -1.22
CA ASP A 68 11.40 8.56 -2.25
C ASP A 68 11.08 7.99 -3.64
N ASP A 69 12.07 7.39 -4.29
CA ASP A 69 11.95 6.97 -5.68
C ASP A 69 11.05 5.74 -5.78
N LEU A 70 9.99 5.86 -6.58
CA LEU A 70 9.00 4.82 -6.75
C LEU A 70 9.36 3.91 -7.93
N PRO A 71 9.22 2.58 -7.78
CA PRO A 71 9.21 1.66 -8.91
C PRO A 71 8.16 2.12 -9.92
N ARG A 72 8.56 2.25 -11.18
CA ARG A 72 7.60 2.55 -12.26
C ARG A 72 6.81 1.29 -12.56
N ASP A 73 5.54 1.45 -12.90
CA ASP A 73 4.80 0.34 -13.52
C ASP A 73 5.20 0.26 -14.99
N PRO A 74 5.86 -0.81 -15.46
CA PRO A 74 6.18 -0.94 -16.87
C PRO A 74 4.95 -1.25 -17.76
N TYR A 75 3.77 -1.54 -17.19
CA TYR A 75 2.59 -1.92 -17.98
C TYR A 75 1.28 -1.39 -17.37
N THR A 76 0.67 -0.41 -18.04
CA THR A 76 -0.80 -0.28 -18.03
C THR A 76 -1.39 -1.62 -18.46
N LEU A 77 -2.13 -2.27 -17.57
CA LEU A 77 -2.65 -3.63 -17.73
C LEU A 77 -3.44 -3.76 -19.05
N PRO A 78 -3.21 -4.80 -19.86
CA PRO A 78 -4.23 -5.27 -20.79
C PRO A 78 -5.36 -5.91 -19.97
N ASP A 79 -6.62 -5.56 -20.29
CA ASP A 79 -7.87 -5.95 -19.60
C ASP A 79 -8.04 -7.44 -19.24
N ASP A 80 -7.25 -8.35 -19.80
CA ASP A 80 -7.50 -9.80 -19.75
C ASP A 80 -6.50 -10.61 -18.89
N VAL A 81 -5.58 -9.98 -18.15
CA VAL A 81 -4.66 -10.73 -17.26
C VAL A 81 -4.59 -10.09 -15.88
N ALA A 82 -5.68 -10.24 -15.11
CA ALA A 82 -5.70 -10.03 -13.66
C ALA A 82 -4.82 -11.10 -12.98
N GLY A 83 -3.50 -10.89 -13.01
CA GLY A 83 -2.53 -11.75 -12.36
C GLY A 83 -1.57 -10.91 -11.54
N ILE A 84 -1.45 -11.23 -10.26
CA ILE A 84 -0.46 -10.68 -9.30
C ILE A 84 0.97 -10.66 -9.89
N ASP A 85 1.25 -11.52 -10.87
CA ASP A 85 2.49 -11.61 -11.63
C ASP A 85 2.82 -10.37 -12.50
N VAL A 86 1.89 -9.42 -12.66
CA VAL A 86 2.13 -8.21 -13.47
C VAL A 86 2.73 -7.07 -12.63
N HIS A 87 2.52 -7.03 -11.31
CA HIS A 87 3.05 -5.94 -10.48
C HIS A 87 4.59 -5.93 -10.36
N PRO A 88 5.21 -4.76 -10.18
CA PRO A 88 6.66 -4.64 -10.04
C PRO A 88 7.14 -5.48 -8.86
N ARG A 89 8.17 -6.29 -9.08
CA ARG A 89 8.85 -6.98 -7.98
C ARG A 89 9.82 -5.98 -7.37
N VAL A 90 9.71 -5.74 -6.07
CA VAL A 90 10.54 -4.78 -5.37
C VAL A 90 11.33 -5.45 -4.26
N GLU A 91 12.50 -4.90 -3.96
CA GLU A 91 13.30 -5.26 -2.80
C GLU A 91 13.49 -4.04 -1.89
N ILE A 92 13.53 -4.27 -0.58
CA ILE A 92 13.79 -3.20 0.39
C ILE A 92 15.29 -2.90 0.34
N VAL A 93 15.63 -1.65 0.04
CA VAL A 93 17.02 -1.18 -0.03
C VAL A 93 17.44 -0.62 1.33
N SER A 94 16.53 0.10 1.98
CA SER A 94 16.78 0.68 3.30
C SER A 94 15.48 1.02 4.02
N SER A 95 15.60 1.28 5.31
CA SER A 95 14.54 1.86 6.14
C SER A 95 15.01 3.24 6.60
N PRO A 96 14.32 4.34 6.23
CA PRO A 96 14.68 5.67 6.68
C PRO A 96 14.50 5.79 8.21
N CYS A 97 15.36 6.59 8.83
CA CYS A 97 15.34 6.81 10.28
C CYS A 97 14.38 7.95 10.67
N PRO A 98 13.86 7.96 11.91
CA PRO A 98 13.21 9.15 12.47
C PRO A 98 14.14 10.38 12.37
N GLY A 99 13.60 11.54 12.00
CA GLY A 99 14.35 12.78 11.72
C GLY A 99 15.06 12.84 10.36
N GLU A 100 15.00 11.78 9.55
CA GLU A 100 15.50 11.82 8.17
C GLU A 100 14.49 12.50 7.24
N THR A 101 14.95 13.37 6.35
CA THR A 101 14.11 13.93 5.29
C THR A 101 13.77 12.87 4.26
N VAL A 102 12.49 12.67 4.02
CA VAL A 102 11.93 11.74 3.04
C VAL A 102 11.06 12.50 2.05
N ARG A 103 10.91 11.97 0.84
CA ARG A 103 10.08 12.56 -0.20
C ARG A 103 8.84 11.72 -0.43
N MET A 104 7.68 12.35 -0.32
CA MET A 104 6.41 11.80 -0.79
C MET A 104 6.27 12.13 -2.27
N LYS A 105 6.38 11.12 -3.13
CA LYS A 105 6.28 11.26 -4.58
C LYS A 105 4.96 10.74 -5.13
N HIS A 106 4.47 11.39 -6.17
CA HIS A 106 3.39 10.91 -7.03
C HIS A 106 3.58 11.50 -8.43
N VAL A 107 3.27 10.75 -9.48
CA VAL A 107 3.16 11.29 -10.84
C VAL A 107 1.69 11.29 -11.19
N ASP A 108 1.15 12.44 -11.54
CA ASP A 108 -0.22 12.55 -12.02
C ASP A 108 -0.30 11.93 -13.42
N THR A 109 -1.18 10.95 -13.58
CA THR A 109 -1.28 10.16 -14.81
C THR A 109 -1.91 10.92 -15.99
N ASP A 110 -2.68 11.97 -15.70
CA ASP A 110 -3.40 12.74 -16.73
C ASP A 110 -2.51 13.86 -17.31
N THR A 111 -1.63 14.41 -16.47
CA THR A 111 -0.78 15.56 -16.79
C THR A 111 0.70 15.23 -16.91
N GLU A 112 1.12 14.03 -16.48
CA GLU A 112 2.52 13.61 -16.31
C GLU A 112 3.33 14.50 -15.35
N GLU A 113 2.67 15.37 -14.57
CA GLU A 113 3.34 16.23 -13.61
C GLU A 113 3.79 15.43 -12.38
N GLU A 114 5.06 15.62 -11.99
CA GLU A 114 5.60 15.00 -10.77
C GLU A 114 5.28 15.89 -9.57
N PHE A 115 4.48 15.34 -8.66
CA PHE A 115 4.29 15.86 -7.31
C PHE A 115 5.38 15.31 -6.40
N VAL A 116 6.12 16.21 -5.75
CA VAL A 116 7.14 15.86 -4.75
C VAL A 116 6.99 16.80 -3.57
N GLU A 117 6.76 16.22 -2.39
CA GLU A 117 6.75 16.94 -1.12
C GLU A 117 7.81 16.34 -0.19
N GLU A 118 8.65 17.18 0.40
CA GLU A 118 9.72 16.76 1.30
C GLU A 118 9.35 17.13 2.73
N GLY A 119 9.63 16.24 3.67
CA GLY A 119 9.45 16.50 5.09
C GLY A 119 10.23 15.51 5.93
N GLU A 120 10.34 15.77 7.23
CA GLU A 120 10.97 14.81 8.15
C GLU A 120 10.05 13.60 8.32
N LEU A 121 10.63 12.40 8.32
CA LEU A 121 9.85 11.17 8.45
C LEU A 121 9.00 11.16 9.71
N GLU A 122 9.52 11.69 10.81
CA GLU A 122 8.82 11.76 12.10
C GLU A 122 7.54 12.60 12.01
N GLU A 123 7.62 13.78 11.39
CA GLU A 123 6.46 14.66 11.18
C GLU A 123 5.38 13.97 10.32
N TRP A 124 5.78 13.33 9.22
CA TRP A 124 4.85 12.58 8.38
C TRP A 124 4.20 11.42 9.13
N THR A 125 4.97 10.67 9.92
CA THR A 125 4.44 9.54 10.69
C THR A 125 3.49 9.99 11.78
N ASP A 126 3.78 11.10 12.47
CA ASP A 126 2.92 11.66 13.51
C ASP A 126 1.58 12.13 12.94
N GLU A 127 1.62 12.74 11.75
CA GLU A 127 0.42 13.17 11.04
C GLU A 127 -0.42 11.98 10.56
N MET A 128 0.20 10.99 9.91
CA MET A 128 -0.48 9.76 9.53
C MET A 128 -1.08 9.06 10.75
N ASP A 129 -0.32 8.94 11.85
CA ASP A 129 -0.78 8.31 13.08
C ASP A 129 -2.01 9.02 13.67
N SER A 130 -2.03 10.35 13.61
CA SER A 130 -3.19 11.15 14.00
C SER A 130 -4.42 10.86 13.13
N LEU A 131 -4.24 10.80 11.81
CA LEU A 131 -5.31 10.49 10.86
C LEU A 131 -5.85 9.06 11.03
N TRP A 132 -4.95 8.10 11.26
CA TRP A 132 -5.32 6.72 11.55
C TRP A 132 -6.08 6.59 12.87
N GLY A 133 -5.69 7.36 13.90
CA GLY A 133 -6.37 7.36 15.20
C GLY A 133 -7.82 7.87 15.17
N ILE A 134 -8.20 8.63 14.14
CA ILE A 134 -9.57 9.16 13.96
C ILE A 134 -10.36 8.44 12.86
N THR A 135 -9.75 7.51 12.14
CA THR A 135 -10.42 6.78 11.06
C THR A 135 -11.29 5.67 11.64
N GLU A 136 -12.57 5.67 11.29
CA GLU A 136 -13.51 4.62 11.71
C GLU A 136 -13.16 3.27 11.06
N VAL A 137 -13.16 2.21 11.88
CA VAL A 137 -12.87 0.84 11.47
C VAL A 137 -13.92 -0.09 12.06
N ASP A 138 -14.15 -1.22 11.40
CA ASP A 138 -15.09 -2.22 11.89
C ASP A 138 -14.68 -2.77 13.27
N GLU A 139 -15.68 -3.12 14.08
CA GLU A 139 -15.47 -3.57 15.47
C GLU A 139 -14.63 -4.84 15.58
N ASP A 140 -14.59 -5.65 14.50
CA ASP A 140 -13.76 -6.86 14.41
C ASP A 140 -12.26 -6.56 14.22
N MET A 141 -11.89 -5.29 13.98
CA MET A 141 -10.52 -4.81 13.86
C MET A 141 -10.00 -4.10 15.11
N PHE A 142 -10.81 -3.99 16.16
CA PHE A 142 -10.36 -3.50 17.45
C PHE A 142 -9.39 -4.49 18.09
N ASP A 143 -8.42 -3.96 18.83
CA ASP A 143 -7.57 -4.82 19.64
C ASP A 143 -8.33 -5.39 20.86
N ASP A 144 -7.77 -6.45 21.47
CA ASP A 144 -8.35 -7.09 22.66
C ASP A 144 -8.49 -6.13 23.87
N GLU A 145 -7.92 -4.92 23.80
CA GLU A 145 -8.00 -3.86 24.81
C GLU A 145 -9.20 -2.93 24.61
N GLY A 146 -10.00 -3.13 23.55
CA GLY A 146 -11.17 -2.30 23.22
C GLY A 146 -10.79 -0.90 22.72
N CYS A 147 -9.55 -0.73 22.25
CA CYS A 147 -9.10 0.51 21.67
C CYS A 147 -9.59 0.60 20.21
N VAL A 148 -10.18 1.75 19.84
CA VAL A 148 -10.72 2.01 18.49
C VAL A 148 -9.60 2.11 17.42
N SER A 149 -8.33 2.05 17.82
CA SER A 149 -7.18 2.14 16.91
C SER A 149 -6.75 0.77 16.41
N VAL A 150 -6.69 0.58 15.09
CA VAL A 150 -6.14 -0.65 14.52
C VAL A 150 -4.62 -0.68 14.66
N LYS A 151 -4.10 -1.69 15.36
CA LYS A 151 -2.66 -1.96 15.49
C LYS A 151 -2.14 -2.70 14.24
N MET A 152 -2.16 -2.08 13.06
CA MET A 152 -1.47 -2.62 11.88
C MET A 152 -0.05 -2.06 11.80
N PRO A 153 1.00 -2.91 11.82
CA PRO A 153 2.37 -2.45 11.63
C PRO A 153 2.54 -1.70 10.31
N ARG A 154 2.95 -0.43 10.40
CA ARG A 154 3.37 0.39 9.25
C ARG A 154 4.89 0.51 9.27
N ILE A 155 5.53 0.07 8.20
CA ILE A 155 6.99 -0.03 8.11
C ILE A 155 7.47 0.90 7.00
N ASN A 156 8.17 1.97 7.37
CA ASN A 156 8.73 2.91 6.41
C ASN A 156 9.96 2.31 5.71
N VAL A 157 9.96 2.33 4.38
CA VAL A 157 11.00 1.73 3.56
C VAL A 157 11.31 2.57 2.31
N ARG A 158 12.52 2.37 1.79
CA ARG A 158 12.88 2.67 0.41
C ARG A 158 13.05 1.36 -0.33
N VAL A 159 12.61 1.32 -1.58
CA VAL A 159 12.64 0.11 -2.38
C VAL A 159 13.30 0.37 -3.73
N SER A 160 13.81 -0.71 -4.34
CA SER A 160 14.22 -0.72 -5.74
C SER A 160 13.42 -1.75 -6.51
N GLU A 161 13.18 -1.46 -7.78
CA GLU A 161 12.63 -2.45 -8.70
C GLU A 161 13.67 -3.54 -8.98
N VAL A 162 13.26 -4.80 -8.86
CA VAL A 162 14.08 -5.96 -9.21
C VAL A 162 13.89 -6.24 -10.70
N PRO A 163 14.94 -6.11 -11.54
CA PRO A 163 14.83 -6.36 -12.97
C PRO A 163 14.32 -7.77 -13.24
N ARG A 164 13.25 -7.87 -14.03
CA ARG A 164 12.83 -9.18 -14.57
C ARG A 164 13.89 -9.61 -15.57
N LYS A 165 14.55 -10.76 -15.33
CA LYS A 165 15.48 -11.31 -16.33
C LYS A 165 14.73 -11.51 -17.65
N PRO A 166 15.25 -11.02 -18.78
CA PRO A 166 14.74 -11.45 -20.08
C PRO A 166 14.97 -12.96 -20.17
N TRP A 167 13.92 -13.68 -20.56
CA TRP A 167 13.95 -15.12 -20.82
C TRP A 167 14.86 -15.44 -22.00
#